data_AF-A0ABD1PC27-F1
#
_entry.id   AF-A0ABD1PC27-F1
#
_cell.length_a   1.000
_cell.length_b   1.000
_cell.length_c   1.000
_cell.angle_alpha   90.00
_cell.angle_beta   90.00
_cell.angle_gamma   90.00
#
_symmetry.space_group_name_H-M   'P 1'
#
loop_
_entity.id
_entity.type
_entity.pdbx_description
1 polymer ?
#
loop_
_entity_poly.entity_id
_entity_poly.type
_entity_poly.pdbx_seq_one_letter_code
_entity_poly.pdbx_strand_id
1 'polypeptide(L)'
;MVHTITFEVTALRNHPIQTMGSELLGRKCIFFIMIICMVNCSPPEDPIKCTFQNSNCTITNTYGAFPDRSICRAAKVVYPSTEEELILAVANATMSNTKMKVATRFLA
;
A
#
# COMPACT_ATOMS: atom_id res chain seq x y z
N MET A 1 -9.29 -8.27 -0.21
CA MET A 1 -10.26 -8.45 -1.31
C MET A 1 -9.83 -7.48 -2.40
N VAL A 2 -8.84 -7.91 -3.19
CA VAL A 2 -8.31 -7.11 -4.30
C VAL A 2 -9.32 -7.25 -5.43
N HIS A 3 -10.06 -6.19 -5.72
CA HIS A 3 -10.95 -6.20 -6.86
C HIS A 3 -10.08 -6.09 -8.12
N THR A 4 -9.81 -7.24 -8.73
CA THR A 4 -9.24 -7.35 -10.07
C THR A 4 -10.23 -6.73 -11.06
N ILE A 5 -9.89 -5.60 -11.64
CA ILE A 5 -10.66 -5.02 -12.76
C ILE A 5 -10.13 -5.69 -14.03
N THR A 6 -10.82 -6.73 -14.48
CA THR A 6 -10.61 -7.34 -15.80
C THR A 6 -11.25 -6.45 -16.87
N PHE A 7 -10.43 -5.79 -17.70
CA PHE A 7 -10.90 -5.12 -18.92
C PHE A 7 -10.83 -6.12 -20.08
N GLU A 8 -11.98 -6.71 -20.43
CA GLU A 8 -12.13 -7.46 -21.69
C GLU A 8 -12.13 -6.46 -22.86
N VAL A 9 -11.04 -6.42 -23.62
CA VAL A 9 -10.96 -5.64 -24.87
C VAL A 9 -11.43 -6.54 -26.01
N THR A 10 -12.74 -6.57 -26.26
CA THR A 10 -13.29 -7.26 -27.43
C THR A 10 -13.20 -6.36 -28.66
N ALA A 11 -12.31 -6.71 -29.57
CA ALA A 11 -12.08 -6.02 -30.84
C ALA A 11 -13.25 -6.20 -31.85
N LEU A 12 -13.75 -5.06 -32.33
CA LEU A 12 -14.33 -4.71 -33.64
C LEU A 12 -15.12 -5.75 -34.45
N ARG A 13 -16.41 -5.44 -34.71
CA ARG A 13 -17.05 -5.74 -36.00
C ARG A 13 -17.89 -4.55 -36.48
N ASN A 14 -17.60 -4.09 -37.71
CA ASN A 14 -18.10 -2.89 -38.38
C ASN A 14 -19.63 -2.75 -38.44
N HIS A 15 -20.16 -1.55 -38.15
CA HIS A 15 -21.42 -1.00 -38.71
C HIS A 15 -21.42 0.55 -38.59
N PRO A 16 -22.23 1.29 -39.38
CA PRO A 16 -21.85 2.54 -40.02
C PRO A 16 -21.98 3.76 -39.10
N ILE A 17 -21.11 4.71 -39.40
CA ILE A 17 -20.98 6.04 -38.81
C ILE A 17 -22.32 6.78 -38.90
N GLN A 18 -22.99 6.96 -37.76
CA GLN A 18 -24.02 8.00 -37.59
C GLN A 18 -23.47 9.06 -36.64
N THR A 19 -22.90 10.09 -37.25
CA THR A 19 -22.53 11.38 -36.66
C THR A 19 -23.77 12.12 -36.19
N MET A 20 -24.16 11.97 -34.93
CA MET A 20 -25.03 12.91 -34.18
C MET A 20 -25.01 12.51 -32.69
N GLY A 21 -24.05 13.04 -31.93
CA GLY A 21 -23.91 12.71 -30.50
C GLY A 21 -22.59 13.09 -29.82
N SER A 22 -21.69 13.81 -30.51
CA SER A 22 -20.36 14.18 -30.02
C SER A 22 -20.39 15.07 -28.78
N GLU A 23 -21.37 15.97 -28.68
CA GLU A 23 -21.49 16.95 -27.59
C GLU A 23 -21.89 16.29 -26.25
N LEU A 24 -22.88 15.38 -26.29
CA LEU A 24 -23.40 14.72 -25.08
C LEU A 24 -22.46 13.62 -24.59
N LEU A 25 -21.79 12.92 -25.52
CA LEU A 25 -20.75 11.94 -25.21
C LEU A 25 -19.50 12.62 -24.66
N GLY A 26 -19.06 13.73 -25.29
CA GLY A 26 -17.95 14.55 -24.80
C GLY A 26 -18.20 15.08 -23.39
N ARG A 27 -19.41 15.58 -23.10
CA ARG A 27 -19.78 16.08 -21.77
C ARG A 27 -19.79 15.00 -20.69
N LYS A 28 -20.25 13.79 -21.01
CA LYS A 28 -20.19 12.63 -20.08
C LYS A 28 -18.75 12.17 -19.85
N CYS A 29 -17.93 12.14 -20.89
CA CYS A 29 -16.51 11.79 -20.78
C CYS A 29 -15.75 12.81 -19.93
N ILE A 30 -15.97 14.12 -20.13
CA ILE A 30 -15.34 15.18 -19.33
C ILE A 30 -15.71 15.05 -17.86
N PHE A 31 -16.98 14.77 -17.55
CA PHE A 31 -17.44 14.56 -16.18
C PHE A 31 -16.79 13.32 -15.54
N PHE A 32 -16.68 12.22 -16.28
CA PHE A 32 -16.03 11.00 -15.81
C PHE A 32 -14.52 11.18 -15.59
N ILE A 33 -13.84 11.89 -16.50
CA ILE A 33 -12.42 12.26 -16.37
C ILE A 33 -12.22 13.17 -15.16
N MET A 34 -13.08 14.17 -14.96
CA MET A 34 -13.08 15.02 -13.77
C MET A 34 -13.21 14.20 -12.48
N ILE A 35 -14.13 13.24 -12.42
CA ILE A 35 -14.28 12.38 -11.23
C ILE A 35 -13.01 11.55 -10.98
N ILE A 36 -12.42 10.96 -12.02
CA ILE A 36 -11.18 10.17 -11.91
C ILE A 36 -10.01 11.02 -11.44
N CYS A 37 -9.87 12.25 -11.95
CA CYS A 37 -8.80 13.17 -11.55
C CYS A 37 -8.92 13.63 -10.09
N MET A 38 -10.11 13.53 -9.49
CA MET A 38 -10.36 13.92 -8.09
C MET A 38 -10.15 12.76 -7.12
N VAL A 39 -9.92 11.53 -7.62
CA VAL A 39 -9.64 10.37 -6.76
C VAL A 39 -8.19 10.43 -6.32
N ASN A 40 -7.96 10.77 -5.06
CA ASN A 40 -6.64 10.78 -4.45
C ASN A 40 -6.43 9.45 -3.71
N CYS A 41 -5.62 8.55 -4.26
CA CYS A 41 -5.11 7.40 -3.51
C CYS A 41 -3.85 7.83 -2.75
N SER A 42 -3.96 7.99 -1.43
CA SER A 42 -2.79 8.09 -0.58
C SER A 42 -2.34 6.68 -0.18
N PRO A 43 -1.04 6.38 -0.22
CA PRO A 43 -0.55 5.15 0.35
C PRO A 43 -0.92 5.10 1.84
N PRO A 44 -1.23 3.91 2.39
CA PRO A 44 -1.42 3.75 3.82
C PRO A 44 -0.22 4.31 4.59
N GLU A 45 -0.48 4.82 5.79
CA GLU A 45 0.56 5.35 6.65
C GLU A 45 1.57 4.25 7.04
N ASP A 46 2.82 4.64 7.36
CA ASP A 46 3.86 3.68 7.75
C ASP A 46 3.38 2.86 8.96
N PRO A 47 3.41 1.51 8.87
CA PRO A 47 2.92 0.64 9.93
C PRO A 47 3.77 0.69 11.20
N ILE A 48 4.96 1.31 11.20
CA ILE A 48 5.86 1.39 12.36
C ILE A 48 6.00 2.84 12.82
N LYS A 49 5.51 3.15 14.03
CA LYS A 49 5.62 4.48 14.64
C LYS A 49 6.43 4.41 15.92
N CYS A 50 7.57 5.10 15.97
CA CYS A 50 8.47 5.13 17.14
C CYS A 50 8.39 6.47 17.86
N THR A 51 8.39 6.47 19.20
CA THR A 51 8.37 7.70 19.99
C THR A 51 9.74 8.35 20.10
N PHE A 52 10.83 7.57 20.01
CA PHE A 52 12.19 8.08 20.13
C PHE A 52 13.11 7.44 19.09
N GLN A 53 13.39 8.17 18.01
CA GLN A 53 14.15 7.70 16.85
C GLN A 53 13.66 6.32 16.38
N ASN A 54 14.42 5.26 16.66
CA ASN A 54 14.11 3.88 16.30
C ASN A 54 13.76 2.99 17.51
N SER A 55 13.30 3.59 18.61
CA SER A 55 12.99 2.88 19.86
C SER A 55 11.59 3.20 20.38
N ASN A 56 11.06 2.28 21.20
CA ASN A 56 9.71 2.33 21.75
C ASN A 56 8.66 2.54 20.63
N CYS A 57 8.57 1.54 19.77
CA CYS A 57 7.78 1.57 18.56
C CYS A 57 6.46 0.83 18.73
N THR A 58 5.42 1.39 18.12
CA THR A 58 4.11 0.77 17.95
C THR A 58 4.00 0.27 16.52
N ILE A 59 3.62 -0.99 16.37
CA ILE A 59 3.38 -1.62 15.08
C ILE A 59 1.87 -1.67 14.87
N THR A 60 1.40 -1.19 13.72
CA THR A 60 0.00 -1.24 13.29
C THR A 60 -0.11 -1.95 11.94
N ASN A 61 -1.15 -2.75 11.75
CA ASN A 61 -1.46 -3.29 10.42
C ASN A 61 -1.99 -2.16 9.51
N THR A 62 -1.90 -2.33 8.19
CA THR A 62 -2.47 -1.45 7.16
C THR A 62 -3.97 -1.18 7.37
N TYR A 63 -4.67 -2.11 8.02
CA TYR A 63 -6.09 -2.01 8.37
C TYR A 63 -6.35 -1.35 9.75
N GLY A 64 -5.33 -0.80 10.41
CA GLY A 64 -5.45 0.02 11.62
C GLY A 64 -5.27 -0.73 12.95
N ALA A 65 -5.64 -2.00 13.05
CA ALA A 65 -5.44 -2.80 14.27
C ALA A 65 -5.25 -4.30 13.97
N PHE A 66 -4.53 -5.01 14.85
CA PHE A 66 -4.49 -6.47 14.80
C PHE A 66 -5.89 -7.06 15.11
N PRO A 67 -6.22 -8.27 14.63
CA PRO A 67 -7.54 -8.89 14.85
C PRO A 67 -7.92 -9.04 16.34
N ASP A 68 -6.92 -9.19 17.20
CA ASP A 68 -7.04 -9.26 18.66
C ASP A 68 -7.12 -7.87 19.32
N ARG A 69 -7.11 -6.80 18.52
CA ARG A 69 -7.05 -5.38 18.92
C ARG A 69 -5.90 -5.05 19.86
N SER A 70 -4.88 -5.91 19.94
CA SER A 70 -3.74 -5.68 20.81
C SER A 70 -2.78 -4.67 20.18
N ILE A 71 -2.11 -3.90 21.03
CA ILE A 71 -1.04 -3.00 20.60
C ILE A 71 0.26 -3.80 20.57
N CYS A 72 0.83 -4.01 19.38
CA CYS A 72 2.14 -4.64 19.27
C CYS A 72 3.23 -3.59 19.50
N ARG A 73 3.95 -3.71 20.63
CA ARG A 73 5.08 -2.84 20.95
C ARG A 73 6.40 -3.54 20.64
N ALA A 74 7.32 -2.80 20.03
CA ALA A 74 8.69 -3.22 19.78
C ALA A 74 9.65 -2.27 20.50
N ALA A 75 10.66 -2.84 21.18
CA ALA A 75 11.65 -2.04 21.88
C ALA A 75 12.53 -1.22 20.92
N LYS A 76 12.85 -1.78 19.75
CA LYS A 76 13.70 -1.18 18.72
C LYS A 76 13.33 -1.67 17.32
N VAL A 77 13.49 -0.81 16.32
CA VAL A 77 13.45 -1.14 14.88
C VAL A 77 14.82 -0.91 14.25
N VAL A 78 15.13 -1.67 13.20
CA VAL A 78 16.32 -1.47 12.36
C VAL A 78 15.89 -1.48 10.90
N TYR A 79 16.55 -0.66 10.07
CA TYR A 79 16.28 -0.54 8.64
C TYR A 79 17.57 -0.86 7.88
N PRO A 80 17.95 -2.14 7.76
CA PRO A 80 19.16 -2.53 7.04
C PRO A 80 19.04 -2.17 5.55
N SER A 81 20.12 -1.65 5.00
CA SER A 81 20.25 -1.26 3.59
C SER A 81 21.07 -2.27 2.78
N THR A 82 21.82 -3.15 3.45
CA THR A 82 22.57 -4.25 2.83
C THR A 82 22.29 -5.59 3.52
N GLU A 83 22.70 -6.69 2.88
CA GLU A 83 22.57 -8.04 3.44
C GLU A 83 23.45 -8.21 4.68
N GLU A 84 24.66 -7.64 4.67
CA GLU A 84 25.58 -7.69 5.81
C GLU A 84 25.00 -7.00 7.04
N GLU A 85 24.36 -5.85 6.87
CA GLU A 85 23.67 -5.14 7.97
C GLU A 85 22.52 -5.97 8.54
N LEU A 86 21.76 -6.66 7.67
CA LEU A 86 20.69 -7.56 8.09
C LEU A 86 21.23 -8.75 8.89
N ILE A 87 22.27 -9.42 8.39
CA ILE A 87 22.91 -10.56 9.06
C ILE A 87 23.44 -10.13 10.43
N LEU A 88 24.12 -8.98 10.50
CA LEU A 88 24.65 -8.45 11.76
C LEU A 88 23.54 -8.15 12.77
N ALA A 89 22.43 -7.56 12.33
CA ALA A 89 21.29 -7.27 13.20
C ALA A 89 20.68 -8.56 13.77
N VAL A 90 20.48 -9.59 12.93
CA VAL A 90 19.95 -10.89 13.35
C VAL A 90 20.91 -11.62 14.29
N ALA A 91 22.21 -11.60 13.99
CA ALA A 91 23.23 -12.23 14.84
C ALA A 91 23.26 -11.60 16.24
N ASN A 92 23.30 -10.27 16.33
CA ASN A 92 23.32 -9.55 17.60
C ASN A 92 22.06 -9.79 18.44
N ALA A 93 20.89 -9.80 17.80
CA ALA A 93 19.63 -10.10 18.47
C ALA A 93 19.54 -11.55 18.93
N THR A 94 20.10 -12.49 18.15
CA THR A 94 20.17 -13.91 18.54
C THR A 94 21.10 -14.12 19.73
N MET A 95 22.29 -13.53 19.71
CA MET A 95 23.24 -13.57 20.84
C MET A 95 22.64 -13.03 22.13
N SER A 96 21.76 -12.02 22.03
CA SER A 96 21.07 -11.42 23.18
C SER A 96 19.73 -12.06 23.52
N ASN A 97 19.33 -13.15 22.84
CA ASN A 97 18.01 -13.79 22.99
C ASN A 97 16.82 -12.83 22.81
N THR A 98 16.99 -11.82 21.94
CA THR A 98 15.97 -10.81 21.65
C THR A 98 14.97 -11.36 20.63
N LYS A 99 13.68 -11.34 20.97
CA LYS A 99 12.60 -11.69 20.03
C LYS A 99 12.52 -10.67 18.90
N MET A 100 12.50 -11.15 17.66
CA MET A 100 12.44 -10.31 16.46
C MET A 100 11.19 -10.62 15.62
N LYS A 101 10.71 -9.63 14.87
CA LYS A 101 9.73 -9.77 13.79
C LYS A 101 10.19 -8.94 12.60
N VAL A 102 9.98 -9.47 11.39
CA VAL A 102 10.26 -8.77 10.14
C VAL A 102 8.97 -8.10 9.66
N ALA A 103 9.08 -6.86 9.22
CA ALA A 103 8.00 -6.10 8.59
C ALA A 103 8.54 -5.39 7.35
N THR A 104 7.71 -5.31 6.30
CA THR A 104 8.03 -4.57 5.08
C THR A 104 7.43 -3.17 5.16
N ARG A 105 8.16 -2.17 4.67
CA ARG A 105 7.66 -0.77 4.61
C ARG A 105 6.51 -0.60 3.62
N PHE A 106 6.43 -1.46 2.62
CA PHE A 106 5.37 -1.44 1.61
C PHE A 106 4.51 -2.69 1.77
N LEU A 107 3.20 -2.48 1.94
CA LEU A 107 2.17 -3.50 1.80
C LEU A 107 1.30 -3.06 0.63
N ALA A 108 1.19 -3.94 -0.37
CA ALA A 108 0.31 -3.81 -1.52
C ALA A 108 -1.16 -4.02 -1.14
#